data_AF-A0A5N9HFU8-F1
#
_entry.id   AF-A0A5N9HFU8-F1
#
_cell.length_a   1.000
_cell.length_b   1.000
_cell.length_c   1.000
_cell.angle_alpha   90.00
_cell.angle_beta   90.00
_cell.angle_gamma   90.00
#
_symmetry.space_group_name_H-M   'P 1'
#
loop_
_entity.id
_entity.type
_entity.pdbx_description
1 polymer ?
#
loop_
_entity_poly.entity_id
_entity_poly.type
_entity_poly.pdbx_seq_one_letter_code
_entity_poly.pdbx_strand_id
1 'polypeptide(L)'
;MISSLDAVRAISRERGDAVVVSTMTPNRYWESVSENRDLDLPIFGAMGKASSVALGIALAKPDKKIIILDSDGGLLMNLGSLITLAGTA
;
A
#
# COMPACT_ATOMS: atom_id res chain seq x y z
N MET A 1 9.33 -8.38 -18.93
CA MET A 1 9.25 -7.62 -17.67
C MET A 1 7.87 -6.99 -17.62
N ILE A 2 7.10 -7.16 -16.54
CA ILE A 2 5.80 -6.49 -16.39
C ILE A 2 6.03 -5.00 -16.10
N SER A 3 5.23 -4.11 -16.70
CA SER A 3 5.32 -2.67 -16.39
C SER A 3 4.67 -2.38 -15.03
N SER A 4 5.09 -1.31 -14.33
CA SER A 4 4.45 -0.91 -13.07
C SER A 4 2.96 -0.65 -13.24
N LEU A 5 2.56 -0.08 -14.39
CA LEU A 5 1.16 0.18 -14.72
C LEU A 5 0.36 -1.11 -14.87
N ASP A 6 0.90 -2.12 -15.57
CA ASP A 6 0.22 -3.40 -15.73
C ASP A 6 0.15 -4.17 -14.41
N ALA A 7 1.16 -4.06 -13.56
CA ALA A 7 1.17 -4.64 -12.22
C ALA A 7 0.07 -4.03 -11.34
N VAL A 8 -0.01 -2.69 -11.25
CA VAL A 8 -1.07 -2.05 -10.45
C VAL A 8 -2.46 -2.27 -11.04
N ARG A 9 -2.59 -2.36 -12.37
CA ARG A 9 -3.86 -2.70 -13.02
C ARG A 9 -4.32 -4.11 -12.66
N ALA A 10 -3.40 -5.07 -12.58
CA ALA A 10 -3.72 -6.41 -12.10
C ALA A 10 -4.16 -6.41 -10.63
N ILE A 11 -3.48 -5.65 -9.77
CA ILE A 11 -3.85 -5.50 -8.36
C ILE A 11 -5.23 -4.85 -8.24
N SER A 12 -5.54 -3.80 -9.02
CA SER A 12 -6.83 -3.11 -9.00
C SER A 12 -8.00 -4.06 -9.29
N ARG A 13 -7.85 -4.98 -10.26
CA ARG A 13 -8.87 -5.99 -10.59
C ARG A 13 -9.18 -6.94 -9.42
N GLU A 14 -8.16 -7.29 -8.63
CA GLU A 14 -8.28 -8.25 -7.53
C GLU A 14 -8.47 -7.57 -6.15
N ARG A 15 -8.53 -6.24 -6.10
CA ARG A 15 -8.45 -5.50 -4.82
C ARG A 15 -9.63 -5.78 -3.89
N GLY A 16 -10.82 -6.08 -4.44
CA GLY A 16 -12.06 -6.20 -3.67
C GLY A 16 -12.38 -4.94 -2.86
N ASP A 17 -12.69 -5.12 -1.57
CA ASP A 17 -12.95 -4.05 -0.60
C ASP A 17 -11.73 -3.69 0.26
N ALA A 18 -10.53 -4.08 -0.19
CA ALA A 18 -9.29 -3.77 0.52
C ALA A 18 -9.00 -2.27 0.52
N VAL A 19 -8.47 -1.77 1.64
CA VAL A 19 -7.92 -0.42 1.73
C VAL A 19 -6.53 -0.43 1.11
N VAL A 20 -6.24 0.50 0.21
CA VAL A 20 -4.95 0.57 -0.47
C VAL A 20 -4.15 1.75 0.05
N VAL A 21 -3.09 1.45 0.80
CA VAL A 21 -2.12 2.44 1.27
C VAL A 21 -1.01 2.53 0.24
N SER A 22 -0.88 3.69 -0.39
CA SER A 22 0.14 3.93 -1.41
C SER A 22 1.03 5.11 -1.01
N THR A 23 2.31 5.07 -1.40
CA THR A 23 3.24 6.20 -1.21
C THR A 23 4.04 6.49 -2.47
N MET A 24 4.52 7.74 -2.63
CA MET A 24 5.45 8.15 -3.69
C MET A 24 4.97 7.82 -5.11
N THR A 25 5.85 7.29 -5.97
CA THR A 25 5.56 6.95 -7.36
C THR A 25 4.38 5.98 -7.53
N PRO A 26 4.21 4.93 -6.70
CA PRO A 26 3.00 4.13 -6.68
C PRO A 26 1.68 4.90 -6.63
N ASN A 27 1.60 6.05 -5.94
CA ASN A 27 0.37 6.87 -5.89
C ASN A 27 -0.09 7.26 -7.29
N ARG A 28 0.85 7.71 -8.14
CA ARG A 28 0.53 8.15 -9.50
C ARG A 28 -0.02 7.01 -10.36
N TYR A 29 0.59 5.83 -10.27
CA TYR A 29 0.14 4.67 -11.04
C TYR A 29 -1.21 4.17 -10.52
N TRP A 30 -1.37 4.07 -9.20
CA TRP A 30 -2.60 3.62 -8.58
C TRP A 30 -3.78 4.54 -8.88
N GLU A 31 -3.58 5.86 -8.78
CA GLU A 31 -4.60 6.86 -9.09
C GLU A 31 -5.15 6.73 -10.52
N SER A 32 -4.31 6.27 -11.45
CA SER A 32 -4.68 6.09 -12.86
C SER A 32 -5.50 4.82 -13.14
N VAL A 33 -5.54 3.85 -12.21
CA VAL A 33 -6.19 2.54 -12.41
C VAL A 33 -7.21 2.16 -11.34
N SER A 34 -7.28 2.89 -10.22
CA SER A 34 -8.19 2.60 -9.12
C SER A 34 -9.63 2.97 -9.48
N GLU A 35 -10.56 2.03 -9.28
CA GLU A 35 -11.98 2.20 -9.58
C GLU A 35 -12.82 2.60 -8.36
N ASN A 36 -12.26 2.55 -7.14
CA ASN A 36 -12.97 2.95 -5.93
C ASN A 36 -12.04 3.76 -5.01
N ARG A 37 -12.16 5.09 -5.12
CA ARG A 37 -11.28 6.05 -4.45
C ARG A 37 -11.54 6.19 -2.95
N ASP A 38 -12.69 5.73 -2.46
CA ASP A 38 -13.05 5.85 -1.04
C ASP A 38 -12.22 4.93 -0.14
N LEU A 39 -11.60 3.90 -0.73
CA LEU A 39 -10.69 2.97 -0.03
C LEU A 39 -9.22 3.20 -0.39
N ASP A 40 -8.91 4.27 -1.12
CA ASP A 40 -7.55 4.63 -1.44
C ASP A 40 -7.02 5.62 -0.40
N LEU A 41 -5.89 5.28 0.21
CA LEU A 41 -5.23 6.11 1.20
C LEU A 41 -3.81 6.47 0.74
N PRO A 42 -3.66 7.45 -0.17
CA PRO A 42 -2.35 7.93 -0.59
C PRO A 42 -1.71 8.71 0.55
N ILE A 43 -0.48 8.36 0.90
CA ILE A 43 0.33 9.11 1.87
C ILE A 43 1.36 9.97 1.13
N PHE A 44 1.50 11.21 1.55
CA PHE A 44 2.40 12.21 0.96
C PHE A 44 3.46 12.64 1.98
N GLY A 45 4.69 12.90 1.51
CA GLY A 45 5.80 13.32 2.37
C GLY A 45 6.32 12.25 3.34
N ALA A 46 5.85 11.00 3.22
CA ALA A 46 6.11 9.92 4.16
C ALA A 46 6.76 8.70 3.48
N MET A 47 7.87 8.91 2.78
CA MET A 47 8.60 7.85 2.07
C MET A 47 9.03 6.77 3.06
N GLY A 48 8.73 5.50 2.74
CA GLY A 48 9.00 4.34 3.59
C GLY A 48 8.09 4.17 4.80
N LYS A 49 7.06 4.98 4.98
CA LYS A 49 6.13 4.84 6.11
C LYS A 49 4.81 4.15 5.77
N ALA A 50 4.66 3.66 4.54
CA ALA A 50 3.43 2.98 4.10
C ALA A 50 3.11 1.74 4.96
N SER A 51 4.12 0.93 5.28
CA SER A 51 4.01 -0.24 6.16
C SER A 51 3.54 0.12 7.58
N SER A 52 4.10 1.19 8.16
CA SER A 52 3.75 1.65 9.50
C SER A 52 2.32 2.18 9.58
N VAL A 53 1.88 2.94 8.57
CA VAL A 53 0.50 3.43 8.47
C VAL A 53 -0.47 2.26 8.28
N ALA A 54 -0.16 1.34 7.37
CA ALA A 54 -0.98 0.17 7.10
C ALA A 54 -1.15 -0.73 8.33
N LEU A 55 -0.11 -0.92 9.15
CA LEU A 55 -0.20 -1.65 10.41
C LEU A 55 -1.21 -1.00 11.37
N GLY A 56 -1.16 0.33 11.55
CA GLY A 56 -2.11 1.03 12.39
C GLY A 56 -3.56 0.84 11.93
N ILE A 57 -3.80 0.85 10.62
CA ILE A 57 -5.12 0.60 10.04
C ILE A 57 -5.55 -0.85 10.27
N ALA A 58 -4.67 -1.82 10.01
CA ALA A 58 -4.96 -3.23 10.22
C ALA A 58 -5.32 -3.52 11.70
N LEU A 59 -4.61 -2.90 12.64
CA LEU A 59 -4.92 -3.00 14.08
C LEU A 59 -6.26 -2.36 14.44
N ALA A 60 -6.60 -1.21 13.83
CA ALA A 60 -7.85 -0.52 14.10
C ALA A 60 -9.07 -1.16 13.42
N LYS A 61 -8.85 -1.89 12.31
CA LYS A 61 -9.87 -2.53 11.47
C LYS A 61 -9.43 -3.96 11.12
N PRO A 62 -9.44 -4.90 12.08
CA PRO A 62 -8.91 -6.25 11.89
C PRO A 62 -9.64 -7.04 10.79
N ASP A 63 -10.91 -6.73 10.54
CA ASP A 63 -11.71 -7.39 9.49
C ASP A 63 -11.46 -6.83 8.08
N LYS A 64 -10.59 -5.83 7.92
CA LYS A 64 -10.30 -5.20 6.63
C LYS A 64 -8.96 -5.65 6.08
N LYS A 65 -8.98 -6.14 4.84
CA LYS A 65 -7.77 -6.41 4.07
C LYS A 65 -7.10 -5.09 3.71
N ILE A 66 -5.78 -5.01 3.89
CA ILE A 66 -4.98 -3.85 3.54
C ILE A 66 -3.96 -4.25 2.47
N ILE A 67 -3.81 -3.45 1.42
CA ILE A 67 -2.79 -3.60 0.37
C ILE A 67 -1.84 -2.41 0.46
N ILE A 68 -0.54 -2.68 0.46
CA ILE A 68 0.50 -1.65 0.47
C ILE A 68 1.13 -1.57 -0.92
N LEU A 69 1.16 -0.37 -1.49
CA LEU A 69 1.91 -0.07 -2.70
C LEU A 69 3.05 0.90 -2.36
N ASP A 70 4.24 0.34 -2.18
CA ASP A 70 5.47 1.10 -1.91
C ASP A 70 6.52 0.79 -2.98
N SER A 71 7.48 1.70 -3.12
CA SER A 71 8.70 1.47 -3.87
C SER A 71 9.69 0.62 -3.06
N ASP A 72 10.59 -0.04 -3.77
CA ASP A 72 11.76 -0.71 -3.18
C ASP A 72 12.61 0.23 -2.33
N GLY A 73 12.93 1.42 -2.83
CA GLY A 73 13.66 2.45 -2.09
C GLY A 73 12.92 2.90 -0.82
N GLY A 74 11.61 3.11 -0.92
CA GLY A 74 10.76 3.44 0.22
C GLY A 74 10.77 2.35 1.28
N LEU A 75 10.54 1.10 0.89
CA LEU A 75 10.59 -0.04 1.81
C LEU A 75 11.95 -0.16 2.50
N LEU A 76 13.06 0.00 1.76
CA LEU A 76 14.42 -0.07 2.31
C LEU A 76 14.69 1.01 3.38
N MET A 77 14.12 2.21 3.25
CA MET A 77 14.28 3.28 4.26
C MET A 77 13.67 2.93 5.61
N ASN A 78 12.77 1.95 5.68
CA ASN A 78 12.08 1.56 6.91
C ASN A 78 11.93 0.03 7.01
N LEU A 79 12.92 -0.72 6.52
CA LEU A 79 12.84 -2.19 6.39
C LEU A 79 12.55 -2.89 7.72
N GLY A 80 13.07 -2.37 8.83
CA GLY A 80 12.83 -2.90 10.17
C GLY A 80 11.35 -2.93 10.57
N SER A 81 10.48 -2.15 9.92
CA SER A 81 9.03 -2.21 10.14
C SER A 81 8.41 -3.55 9.77
N LEU A 82 9.03 -4.33 8.87
CA LEU A 82 8.57 -5.69 8.54
C LEU A 82 8.68 -6.63 9.74
N ILE A 83 9.66 -6.43 10.63
CA ILE A 83 9.82 -7.23 11.86
C ILE A 83 8.65 -6.96 12.81
N THR A 84 8.28 -5.69 12.98
CA THR A 84 7.10 -5.30 13.78
C THR A 84 5.82 -5.87 13.19
N LEU A 85 5.64 -5.78 11.87
CA LEU A 85 4.51 -6.38 11.16
C LEU A 85 4.43 -7.89 11.42
N ALA A 86 5.54 -8.62 11.25
CA ALA A 86 5.58 -10.06 11.47
C ALA A 86 5.29 -10.46 12.92
N GLY A 87 5.71 -9.66 13.90
CA GLY A 87 5.42 -9.91 15.32
C GLY A 87 4.00 -9.54 15.76
N THR A 88 3.24 -8.86 14.91
CA THR A 88 1.85 -8.45 15.17
C THR A 88 0.83 -9.28 14.37
N ALA A 89 1.31 -10.09 13.42
CA ALA A 89 0.51 -11.00 12.59
C ALA A 89 0.14 -12.28 13.34
#